data_AF-A0A663NAI9-F1
#
_entry.id   AF-A0A663NAI9-F1
#
_cell.length_a   1.000
_cell.length_b   1.000
_cell.length_c   1.000
_cell.angle_alpha   90.00
_cell.angle_beta   90.00
_cell.angle_gamma   90.00
#
_symmetry.space_group_name_H-M   'P 1'
#
loop_
_entity.id
_entity.type
_entity.pdbx_description
1 polymer ?
#
loop_
_entity_poly.entity_id
_entity_poly.type
_entity_poly.pdbx_seq_one_letter_code
_entity_poly.pdbx_strand_id
1 'polypeptide(L)'
;MVCAGGDGVRSGCQGDSGGPLHCAVNGQYQVHGVTSFVSSLGCNVARKPTVFTRVSAYISWINNVRRRQGLGGLRPGTAVAPMYQLYPGSAQPLPFFSSR
;
A
#
# COMPACT_ATOMS: atom_id res chain seq x y z
N MET A 1 6.62 -10.87 -8.57
CA MET A 1 5.98 -9.54 -8.70
C MET A 1 4.50 -9.71 -9.05
N VAL A 2 3.72 -8.63 -8.99
CA VAL A 2 2.31 -8.53 -9.45
C VAL A 2 2.18 -7.28 -10.31
N CYS A 3 1.39 -7.32 -11.38
CA CYS A 3 1.15 -6.17 -12.25
C CYS A 3 -0.31 -5.75 -12.15
N ALA A 4 -0.57 -4.43 -12.19
CA ALA A 4 -1.92 -3.88 -12.27
C ALA A 4 -1.95 -2.63 -13.17
N GLY A 5 -3.11 -2.36 -13.77
CA GLY A 5 -3.28 -1.26 -14.74
C GLY A 5 -2.73 -1.58 -16.12
N GLY A 6 -2.27 -0.56 -16.84
CA GLY A 6 -1.78 -0.69 -18.22
C GLY A 6 -2.86 -0.57 -19.29
N ASP A 7 -4.07 -0.18 -18.90
CA ASP A 7 -5.17 0.20 -19.78
C ASP A 7 -4.96 1.57 -20.46
N GLY A 8 -3.93 2.31 -20.05
CA GLY A 8 -3.65 3.67 -20.53
C GLY A 8 -4.47 4.74 -19.82
N VAL A 9 -5.20 4.39 -18.76
CA VAL A 9 -6.06 5.31 -18.00
C VAL A 9 -5.66 5.34 -16.53
N ARG A 10 -5.26 4.19 -15.97
CA ARG A 10 -4.86 4.04 -14.57
C ARG A 10 -3.52 3.33 -14.47
N SER A 11 -2.55 3.99 -13.85
CA SER A 11 -1.30 3.42 -13.38
C SER A 11 -0.84 4.17 -12.12
N GLY A 12 0.03 3.54 -11.34
CA GLY A 12 0.93 4.28 -10.47
C GLY A 12 1.86 5.18 -11.27
N CYS A 13 2.42 6.16 -10.59
CA CYS A 13 3.24 7.23 -11.15
C CYS A 13 4.60 7.33 -10.44
N GLN A 14 5.50 8.16 -10.97
CA GLN A 14 6.77 8.42 -10.31
C GLN A 14 6.50 9.12 -8.97
N GLY A 15 7.07 8.57 -7.89
CA GLY A 15 6.79 9.02 -6.52
C GLY A 15 5.89 8.07 -5.72
N ASP A 16 5.15 7.17 -6.37
CA ASP A 16 4.26 6.20 -5.67
C ASP A 16 5.01 4.99 -5.11
N SER A 17 6.33 4.90 -5.33
CA SER A 17 7.19 3.80 -4.86
C SER A 17 7.02 3.58 -3.35
N GLY A 18 6.76 2.34 -2.95
CA GLY A 18 6.47 1.97 -1.57
C GLY A 18 4.98 2.03 -1.17
N GLY A 19 4.12 2.62 -2.01
CA GLY A 19 2.67 2.66 -1.77
C GLY A 19 1.98 1.28 -1.85
N PRO A 20 0.81 1.09 -1.20
CA PRO A 20 0.12 -0.20 -1.17
C PRO A 20 -0.81 -0.42 -2.38
N LEU A 21 -0.73 -1.60 -2.99
CA LEU A 21 -1.80 -2.15 -3.82
C LEU A 21 -2.80 -2.88 -2.92
N HIS A 22 -3.95 -2.26 -2.69
CA HIS A 22 -5.02 -2.82 -1.87
C HIS A 22 -6.14 -3.40 -2.74
N CYS A 23 -6.70 -4.53 -2.33
CA CYS A 23 -7.84 -5.16 -2.97
C CYS A 23 -8.90 -5.50 -1.91
N ALA A 24 -10.16 -5.24 -2.23
CA ALA A 24 -11.28 -5.68 -1.39
C ALA A 24 -11.52 -7.18 -1.63
N VAL A 25 -11.30 -7.99 -0.60
CA VAL A 25 -11.55 -9.44 -0.60
C VAL A 25 -12.54 -9.74 0.51
N ASN A 26 -13.71 -10.27 0.16
CA ASN A 26 -14.80 -10.54 1.11
C ASN A 26 -15.18 -9.32 1.97
N GLY A 27 -15.23 -8.13 1.36
CA GLY A 27 -15.58 -6.88 2.03
C GLY A 27 -14.47 -6.28 2.91
N GLN A 28 -13.28 -6.89 2.96
CA GLN A 28 -12.13 -6.39 3.71
C GLN A 28 -10.99 -5.99 2.77
N TYR A 29 -10.40 -4.82 3.00
CA TYR A 29 -9.23 -4.39 2.22
C TYR A 29 -7.97 -5.13 2.70
N GLN A 30 -7.29 -5.76 1.76
CA GLN A 30 -6.03 -6.48 1.99
C GLN A 30 -4.94 -5.90 1.10
N VAL A 31 -3.70 -5.89 1.60
CA VAL A 31 -2.54 -5.43 0.81
C VAL A 31 -1.96 -6.61 0.03
N HIS A 32 -2.07 -6.55 -1.30
CA HIS A 32 -1.57 -7.59 -2.20
C HIS A 32 -0.20 -7.23 -2.81
N GLY A 33 0.13 -5.94 -2.86
CA GLY A 33 1.37 -5.48 -3.44
C GLY A 33 1.93 -4.21 -2.79
N VAL A 34 3.20 -3.96 -3.05
CA VAL A 34 3.90 -2.71 -2.73
C VAL A 34 4.47 -2.14 -4.02
N THR A 35 4.17 -0.89 -4.36
CA THR A 35 4.62 -0.27 -5.62
C THR A 35 6.14 -0.34 -5.72
N SER A 36 6.63 -0.93 -6.81
CA SER A 36 8.07 -1.13 -7.04
C SER A 36 8.57 -0.20 -8.13
N PHE A 37 8.03 -0.30 -9.34
CA PHE A 37 8.41 0.57 -10.45
C PHE A 37 7.26 0.79 -11.42
N VAL A 38 7.34 1.90 -12.11
CA VAL A 38 6.39 2.37 -13.12
C VAL A 38 7.12 2.61 -14.44
N SER A 39 6.38 2.94 -15.50
CA SER A 39 6.97 3.27 -16.80
C SER A 39 7.90 4.48 -16.72
N SER A 40 9.01 4.44 -17.47
CA SER A 40 9.87 5.61 -17.69
C SER A 40 9.25 6.64 -18.64
N LEU A 41 8.23 6.25 -19.41
CA LEU A 41 7.54 7.10 -20.38
C LEU A 41 6.45 7.99 -19.74
N GLY A 42 6.36 8.01 -18.40
CA GLY A 42 5.32 8.72 -17.67
C GLY A 42 4.18 7.81 -17.22
N CYS A 43 3.08 8.43 -16.83
CA CYS A 43 1.96 7.78 -16.14
C CYS A 43 0.80 7.53 -17.12
N ASN A 44 0.01 6.48 -16.87
CA ASN A 44 -1.11 6.05 -17.71
C ASN A 44 -0.70 5.70 -19.15
N VAL A 45 0.46 5.06 -19.32
CA VAL A 45 0.92 4.62 -20.64
C VAL A 45 0.27 3.27 -20.99
N ALA A 46 -0.40 3.21 -22.14
CA ALA A 46 -1.05 1.99 -22.62
C ALA A 46 -0.05 0.82 -22.71
N ARG A 47 -0.45 -0.36 -22.24
CA ARG A 47 0.36 -1.58 -22.16
C ARG A 47 1.60 -1.46 -21.25
N LYS A 48 1.66 -0.45 -20.38
CA LYS A 48 2.70 -0.30 -19.36
C LYS A 48 2.05 -0.32 -17.97
N PRO A 49 1.80 -1.51 -17.40
CA PRO A 49 1.24 -1.62 -16.07
C PRO A 49 2.24 -1.16 -15.01
N THR A 50 1.73 -0.82 -13.82
CA THR A 50 2.57 -0.64 -12.64
C THR A 50 2.95 -2.00 -12.09
N VAL A 51 4.22 -2.13 -11.70
CA VAL A 51 4.76 -3.37 -11.14
C VAL A 51 4.91 -3.23 -9.64
N PHE A 52 4.37 -4.22 -8.93
CA PHE A 52 4.34 -4.31 -7.49
C PHE A 52 5.14 -5.51 -6.99
N THR A 53 5.81 -5.36 -5.86
CA THR A 53 6.31 -6.49 -5.08
C THR A 53 5.13 -7.32 -4.60
N ARG A 54 5.18 -8.65 -4.75
CA ARG A 54 4.08 -9.54 -4.35
C ARG A 54 4.12 -9.76 -2.84
N VAL A 55 3.22 -9.14 -2.08
CA VAL A 55 3.24 -9.22 -0.60
C VAL A 55 3.11 -10.66 -0.09
N SER A 56 2.29 -11.49 -0.74
CA SER A 56 2.11 -12.89 -0.32
C SER A 56 3.40 -13.71 -0.28
N ALA A 57 4.40 -13.37 -1.11
CA ALA A 57 5.70 -14.04 -1.12
C ALA A 57 6.59 -13.67 0.08
N TYR A 58 6.28 -12.58 0.80
CA TYR A 58 7.09 -12.03 1.89
C TYR A 58 6.42 -12.13 3.27
N ILE A 59 5.24 -12.75 3.38
CA ILE A 59 4.50 -12.84 4.65
C ILE A 59 5.35 -13.47 5.77
N SER A 60 6.11 -14.52 5.48
CA SER A 60 7.00 -15.16 6.46
C SER A 60 8.07 -14.20 6.98
N TRP A 61 8.67 -13.41 6.10
CA TRP A 61 9.65 -12.38 6.45
C TRP A 61 9.01 -11.25 7.27
N ILE A 62 7.86 -10.73 6.84
CA ILE A 62 7.10 -9.71 7.57
C ILE A 62 6.77 -10.20 8.98
N ASN A 63 6.28 -11.43 9.12
CA ASN A 63 5.98 -12.05 10.41
C ASN A 63 7.23 -12.22 11.29
N ASN A 64 8.38 -12.52 10.68
CA ASN A 64 9.64 -12.61 11.41
C ASN A 64 10.08 -11.24 11.94
N VAL A 65 10.07 -10.20 11.09
CA VAL A 65 10.43 -8.83 11.48
C VAL A 65 9.50 -8.29 12.56
N ARG A 66 8.17 -8.47 12.40
CA ARG A 66 7.18 -8.05 13.39
C ARG A 66 7.44 -8.68 14.76
N ARG A 67 7.76 -9.98 14.81
CA ARG A 67 8.09 -10.66 16.07
C ARG A 67 9.37 -10.13 16.69
N ARG A 68 10.43 -9.91 15.90
CA ARG A 68 11.72 -9.37 16.37
C ARG A 68 11.60 -7.97 16.98
N GLN A 69 10.67 -7.16 16.47
CA GLN A 69 10.43 -5.80 16.97
C GLN A 69 9.45 -5.74 18.15
N GLY A 70 9.07 -6.87 18.75
CA GLY A 70 8.09 -6.89 19.84
C GLY A 70 6.64 -6.59 19.41
N LEU A 71 6.39 -6.45 18.11
CA LEU A 71 5.06 -6.20 17.53
C LEU A 71 4.24 -7.49 17.34
N GLY A 72 4.70 -8.62 17.87
CA GLY A 72 4.05 -9.92 17.76
C GLY A 72 2.72 -10.05 18.49
N GLY A 73 2.35 -9.06 19.33
CA GLY A 73 1.08 -9.01 20.05
C GLY A 73 -0.03 -8.19 19.38
N LEU A 74 0.25 -7.51 18.25
CA LEU A 74 -0.82 -6.81 17.51
C LEU A 74 -1.66 -7.84 16.75
N ARG A 75 -2.90 -8.05 17.21
CA ARG A 75 -3.90 -8.88 16.53
C ARG A 75 -4.05 -8.40 15.08
N PRO A 76 -4.17 -9.29 14.09
CA PRO A 76 -4.54 -8.89 12.72
C PRO A 76 -5.96 -8.31 12.78
N GLY A 77 -6.08 -6.98 12.90
CA GLY A 77 -7.34 -6.30 13.14
C GLY A 77 -7.29 -5.23 14.25
N THR A 78 -6.22 -5.16 15.05
CA THR A 78 -5.98 -3.94 15.83
C THR A 78 -5.51 -2.89 14.83
N ALA A 79 -6.38 -1.91 14.60
CA ALA A 79 -6.12 -0.75 13.77
C ALA A 79 -4.66 -0.30 13.95
N VAL A 80 -3.99 0.02 12.85
CA VAL A 80 -3.00 1.08 12.92
C VAL A 80 -3.70 2.19 13.68
N ALA A 81 -3.22 2.53 14.88
CA ALA A 81 -3.73 3.71 15.55
C ALA A 81 -3.72 4.80 14.47
N PRO A 82 -4.84 5.51 14.24
CA PRO A 82 -4.77 6.66 13.36
C PRO A 82 -3.57 7.44 13.84
N MET A 83 -2.69 7.85 12.92
CA MET A 83 -1.62 8.77 13.27
C MET A 83 -2.32 10.08 13.64
N TYR A 84 -2.88 10.14 14.84
CA TYR A 84 -3.34 11.35 15.47
C TYR A 84 -2.07 12.08 15.78
N GLN A 85 -1.71 12.99 14.90
CA GLN A 85 -0.82 14.05 15.31
C GLN A 85 -1.55 14.74 16.46
N LEU A 86 -0.97 14.66 17.66
CA LEU A 86 -1.44 15.38 18.84
C LEU A 86 -1.26 16.88 18.55
N TYR A 87 -2.19 17.47 17.80
CA TYR A 87 -2.43 18.90 17.83
C TYR A 87 -3.55 19.14 18.85
N PRO A 88 -3.35 20.06 19.82
CA PRO A 88 -4.38 20.36 20.80
C PRO A 88 -5.56 21.02 20.06
N GLY A 89 -6.71 20.35 20.02
CA GLY A 89 -8.00 21.03 19.85
C GLY A 89 -8.93 20.67 18.69
N SER A 90 -8.65 19.70 17.80
CA SER A 90 -9.71 19.18 16.92
C SER A 90 -9.41 17.80 16.33
N ALA A 91 -10.29 16.83 16.60
CA ALA A 91 -10.30 15.54 15.94
C ALA A 91 -11.09 15.67 14.63
N GLN A 92 -10.40 15.82 13.51
CA GLN A 92 -11.02 15.63 12.20
C GLN A 92 -10.34 14.46 11.47
N PRO A 93 -11.12 13.57 10.82
CA PRO A 93 -10.56 12.51 10.01
C PRO A 93 -9.80 13.14 8.84
N LEU A 94 -8.49 12.88 8.76
CA LEU A 94 -7.71 13.28 7.58
C LEU A 94 -8.26 12.51 6.37
N PRO A 95 -8.59 13.19 5.26
CA PRO A 95 -8.88 12.50 4.02
C PRO A 95 -7.67 11.64 3.65
N PHE A 96 -7.93 10.41 3.23
CA PHE A 96 -6.93 9.49 2.69
C PHE A 96 -6.05 10.29 1.72
N PHE A 97 -4.76 10.42 2.04
CA PHE A 97 -3.76 11.02 1.15
C PHE A 97 -3.58 10.07 -0.04
N SER A 98 -4.48 10.19 -1.03
CA SER A 98 -4.15 9.90 -2.40
C SER A 98 -3.22 11.03 -2.83
N SER A 99 -1.91 10.74 -2.93
CA SER A 99 -1.00 11.63 -3.65
C SER A 99 -1.59 11.88 -5.04
N ARG A 100 -1.78 13.15 -5.36
CA ARG A 100 -1.90 13.62 -6.74
C ARG A 100 -0.56 13.49 -7.44
#